data_AF-A0A848N7N4-F1
#
_entry.id   AF-A0A848N7N4-F1
#
_cell.length_a   1.000
_cell.length_b   1.000
_cell.length_c   1.000
_cell.angle_alpha   90.00
_cell.angle_beta   90.00
_cell.angle_gamma   90.00
#
_symmetry.space_group_name_H-M   'P 1'
#
loop_
_entity.id
_entity.type
_entity.pdbx_description
1 polymer ?
#
loop_
_entity_poly.entity_id
_entity_poly.type
_entity_poly.pdbx_seq_one_letter_code
_entity_poly.pdbx_strand_id
1 'polypeptide(L)'
;MKNTITQFFSALLMVFIFGNAAAQSGNFKAKNPYYSRTATTPLKVSNTEWKKILKPQLYQVAREGATEMAFTGKYYEYDVKGTYYCAVCGNPLFLSTSKFATTCGWPSFYEPLRKYGVKYKKDNSHNMERTEVLCGRCDSHLGHIFDDGPKPTGKRFCMNSVSLEFEPSKKVKK
;
A
#
# COMPACT_ATOMS: atom_id res chain seq x y z
N MET A 1 -49.55 38.41 -41.79
CA MET A 1 -48.52 37.56 -42.43
C MET A 1 -47.31 37.50 -41.51
N LYS A 2 -46.71 36.30 -41.36
CA LYS A 2 -45.48 35.94 -40.61
C LYS A 2 -45.74 35.66 -39.12
N ASN A 3 -46.15 34.45 -38.76
CA ASN A 3 -45.39 33.19 -38.61
C ASN A 3 -44.90 32.99 -37.16
N THR A 4 -45.70 32.22 -36.43
CA THR A 4 -45.41 31.48 -35.21
C THR A 4 -44.20 30.55 -35.42
N ILE A 5 -43.16 30.70 -34.59
CA ILE A 5 -42.11 29.69 -34.43
C ILE A 5 -42.32 29.03 -33.07
N THR A 6 -42.80 27.80 -33.12
CA THR A 6 -43.08 26.92 -31.99
C THR A 6 -41.96 25.88 -31.93
N GLN A 7 -41.35 25.71 -30.73
CA GLN A 7 -40.60 24.53 -30.25
C GLN A 7 -39.31 24.17 -31.06
N PHE A 8 -38.17 23.82 -30.46
CA PHE A 8 -37.91 22.76 -29.50
C PHE A 8 -36.69 23.12 -28.64
N PHE A 9 -36.86 23.25 -27.32
CA PHE A 9 -35.74 23.15 -26.39
C PHE A 9 -35.43 21.65 -26.21
N SER A 10 -34.34 21.19 -26.85
CA SER A 10 -33.81 19.85 -26.57
C SER A 10 -33.06 19.91 -25.24
N ALA A 11 -33.77 19.57 -24.16
CA ALA A 11 -33.18 19.38 -22.84
C ALA A 11 -32.41 18.05 -22.87
N LEU A 12 -31.11 18.12 -23.16
CA LEU A 12 -30.19 17.01 -23.00
C LEU A 12 -30.03 16.75 -21.49
N LEU A 13 -30.87 15.86 -20.96
CA LEU A 13 -30.79 15.40 -19.58
C LEU A 13 -29.51 14.57 -19.44
N MET A 14 -28.40 15.20 -19.07
CA MET A 14 -27.22 14.50 -18.56
C MET A 14 -27.65 13.75 -17.28
N VAL A 15 -27.94 12.47 -17.43
CA VAL A 15 -28.02 11.54 -16.31
C VAL A 15 -26.61 11.43 -15.75
N PHE A 16 -26.29 12.30 -14.79
CA PHE A 16 -25.18 12.07 -13.87
C PHE A 16 -25.53 10.81 -13.10
N ILE A 17 -25.01 9.68 -13.56
CA ILE A 17 -24.91 8.47 -12.76
C ILE A 17 -24.01 8.87 -11.58
N PHE A 18 -24.64 9.24 -10.47
CA PHE A 18 -23.99 9.29 -9.17
C PHE A 18 -23.59 7.85 -8.85
N GLY A 19 -22.43 7.45 -9.38
CA GLY A 19 -21.71 6.30 -8.89
C GLY A 19 -21.52 6.56 -7.40
N ASN A 20 -22.20 5.75 -6.59
CA ASN A 20 -21.95 5.64 -5.16
C ASN A 20 -20.51 5.13 -4.98
N ALA A 21 -19.53 6.01 -5.15
CA ALA A 21 -18.25 5.91 -4.49
C ALA A 21 -18.57 6.12 -3.01
N ALA A 22 -19.04 5.05 -2.36
CA ALA A 22 -19.15 5.00 -0.92
C ALA A 22 -17.79 5.42 -0.38
N ALA A 23 -17.74 6.66 0.11
CA ALA A 23 -16.58 7.31 0.67
C ALA A 23 -16.02 6.37 1.71
N GLN A 24 -14.95 5.68 1.32
CA GLN A 24 -14.42 4.60 2.09
C GLN A 24 -13.75 5.21 3.30
N SER A 25 -14.47 5.11 4.43
CA SER A 25 -14.23 5.88 5.64
C SER A 25 -12.74 6.01 5.96
N GLY A 26 -12.31 7.23 6.27
CA GLY A 26 -10.91 7.55 6.60
C GLY A 26 -10.35 6.82 7.82
N ASN A 27 -11.16 6.00 8.52
CA ASN A 27 -10.84 5.47 9.84
C ASN A 27 -10.85 3.93 9.96
N PHE A 28 -10.63 3.18 8.86
CA PHE A 28 -10.56 1.71 8.91
C PHE A 28 -9.55 1.18 9.95
N LYS A 29 -8.46 1.94 10.18
CA LYS A 29 -7.44 1.62 11.19
C LYS A 29 -8.00 1.67 12.62
N ALA A 30 -8.77 2.70 12.96
CA ALA A 30 -9.40 2.81 14.28
C ALA A 30 -10.41 1.68 14.54
N LYS A 31 -10.96 1.09 13.47
CA LYS A 31 -11.89 -0.05 13.54
C LYS A 31 -11.19 -1.41 13.42
N ASN A 32 -9.88 -1.46 13.19
CA ASN A 32 -9.14 -2.70 13.03
C ASN A 32 -8.59 -3.17 14.39
N PRO A 33 -9.21 -4.18 15.04
CA PRO A 33 -8.80 -4.61 16.38
C PRO A 33 -7.41 -5.26 16.41
N TYR A 34 -6.85 -5.60 15.24
CA TYR A 34 -5.58 -6.29 15.12
C TYR A 34 -4.40 -5.34 14.86
N TYR A 35 -4.67 -4.04 14.66
CA TYR A 35 -3.64 -3.04 14.36
C TYR A 35 -2.87 -2.68 15.63
N SER A 36 -1.56 -2.92 15.63
CA SER A 36 -0.67 -2.55 16.74
C SER A 36 0.75 -2.31 16.22
N ARG A 37 1.35 -1.22 16.68
CA ARG A 37 2.74 -0.84 16.37
C ARG A 37 3.78 -1.46 17.31
N THR A 38 3.32 -2.07 18.40
CA THR A 38 4.19 -2.66 19.43
C THR A 38 4.10 -4.18 19.45
N ALA A 39 2.97 -4.76 19.02
CA ALA A 39 2.82 -6.21 18.95
C ALA A 39 3.63 -6.79 17.79
N THR A 40 4.38 -7.86 18.08
CA THR A 40 5.27 -8.52 17.11
C THR A 40 4.99 -10.02 16.97
N THR A 41 4.10 -10.56 17.80
CA THR A 41 3.68 -11.96 17.75
C THR A 41 2.95 -12.27 16.43
N PRO A 42 3.13 -13.45 15.84
CA PRO A 42 2.41 -13.85 14.64
C PRO A 42 0.89 -13.71 14.80
N LEU A 43 0.26 -13.15 13.78
CA LEU A 43 -1.16 -12.83 13.75
C LEU A 43 -1.83 -13.64 12.63
N LYS A 44 -2.79 -14.49 13.00
CA LYS A 44 -3.58 -15.30 12.07
C LYS A 44 -5.02 -14.84 12.08
N VAL A 45 -5.47 -14.28 10.96
CA VAL A 45 -6.83 -13.78 10.74
C VAL A 45 -7.21 -14.18 9.32
N SER A 46 -8.45 -14.61 9.13
CA SER A 46 -8.93 -15.12 7.83
C SER A 46 -9.05 -13.99 6.79
N ASN A 47 -8.94 -14.35 5.51
CA ASN A 47 -9.12 -13.39 4.43
C ASN A 47 -10.55 -12.81 4.40
N THR A 48 -11.57 -13.60 4.74
CA THR A 48 -12.95 -13.12 4.89
C THR A 48 -13.05 -12.00 5.92
N GLU A 49 -12.33 -12.11 7.02
CA GLU A 49 -12.32 -11.06 8.05
C GLU A 49 -11.52 -9.84 7.58
N TRP A 50 -10.37 -10.05 6.94
CA TRP A 50 -9.62 -8.94 6.35
C TRP A 50 -10.41 -8.16 5.31
N LYS A 51 -11.24 -8.83 4.52
CA LYS A 51 -12.06 -8.20 3.48
C LYS A 51 -13.11 -7.23 4.07
N LYS A 52 -13.56 -7.46 5.31
CA LYS A 52 -14.49 -6.56 6.01
C LYS A 52 -13.79 -5.34 6.60
N ILE A 53 -12.54 -5.50 7.03
CA ILE A 53 -11.80 -4.48 7.78
C ILE A 53 -11.01 -3.55 6.85
N LEU A 54 -10.38 -4.10 5.82
CA LEU A 54 -9.43 -3.38 4.97
C LEU A 54 -10.14 -2.62 3.85
N LYS A 55 -9.54 -1.50 3.43
CA LYS A 55 -9.90 -0.86 2.16
C LYS A 55 -9.70 -1.86 1.00
N PRO A 56 -10.57 -1.94 -0.01
CA PRO A 56 -10.48 -2.87 -1.13
C PRO A 56 -9.13 -2.84 -1.84
N GLN A 57 -8.56 -1.67 -2.12
CA GLN A 57 -7.23 -1.60 -2.75
C GLN A 57 -6.13 -2.20 -1.86
N LEU A 58 -6.17 -1.90 -0.56
CA LEU A 58 -5.25 -2.50 0.41
C LEU A 58 -5.47 -4.02 0.51
N TYR A 59 -6.72 -4.49 0.48
CA TYR A 59 -7.04 -5.91 0.50
C TYR A 59 -6.52 -6.64 -0.74
N GLN A 60 -6.78 -6.09 -1.93
CA GLN A 60 -6.32 -6.65 -3.21
C GLN A 60 -4.80 -6.80 -3.23
N VAL A 61 -4.06 -5.76 -2.86
CA VAL A 61 -2.59 -5.84 -2.82
C VAL A 61 -2.13 -6.75 -1.68
N ALA A 62 -2.54 -6.48 -0.44
CA ALA A 62 -1.94 -7.11 0.72
C ALA A 62 -2.42 -8.55 0.99
N ARG A 63 -3.58 -8.96 0.45
CA ARG A 63 -4.16 -10.30 0.69
C ARG A 63 -4.32 -11.12 -0.58
N GLU A 64 -4.50 -10.49 -1.74
CA GLU A 64 -4.64 -11.18 -3.03
C GLU A 64 -3.38 -11.10 -3.90
N GLY A 65 -2.32 -10.41 -3.43
CA GLY A 65 -1.03 -10.35 -4.12
C GLY A 65 -1.03 -9.46 -5.37
N ALA A 66 -2.01 -8.57 -5.50
CA ALA A 66 -2.00 -7.56 -6.56
C ALA A 66 -0.80 -6.61 -6.41
N THR A 67 -0.45 -5.90 -7.48
CA THR A 67 0.61 -4.89 -7.47
C THR A 67 0.00 -3.53 -7.83
N GLU A 68 0.34 -2.47 -7.07
CA GLU A 68 -0.08 -1.11 -7.39
C GLU A 68 0.60 -0.61 -8.68
N MET A 69 -0.03 0.32 -9.38
CA MET A 69 0.56 0.89 -10.59
C MET A 69 1.87 1.65 -10.28
N ALA A 70 2.91 1.40 -11.08
CA ALA A 70 4.19 2.08 -10.96
C ALA A 70 4.04 3.62 -11.00
N PHE A 71 4.87 4.32 -10.23
CA PHE A 71 4.95 5.78 -10.13
C PHE A 71 3.73 6.49 -9.55
N THR A 72 2.69 5.76 -9.12
CA THR A 72 1.44 6.33 -8.56
C THR A 72 1.39 6.30 -7.02
N GLY A 73 2.24 5.48 -6.40
CA GLY A 73 2.20 5.23 -4.97
C GLY A 73 2.61 6.45 -4.13
N LYS A 74 1.85 6.72 -3.06
CA LYS A 74 2.07 7.84 -2.12
C LYS A 74 3.52 7.96 -1.62
N TYR A 75 4.23 6.84 -1.48
CA TYR A 75 5.56 6.81 -0.85
C TYR A 75 6.71 6.64 -1.85
N TYR A 76 6.44 6.64 -3.15
CA TYR A 76 7.48 6.52 -4.18
C TYR A 76 8.50 7.66 -4.08
N GLU A 77 8.06 8.91 -4.29
CA GLU A 77 8.87 10.13 -4.15
C GLU A 77 8.67 10.80 -2.77
N TYR A 78 8.86 10.02 -1.70
CA TYR A 78 8.62 10.50 -0.34
C TYR A 78 9.82 10.26 0.58
N ASP A 79 10.48 11.34 1.01
CA ASP A 79 11.77 11.27 1.71
C ASP A 79 11.74 11.85 3.14
N VAL A 80 10.55 11.99 3.72
CA VAL A 80 10.40 12.43 5.12
C VAL A 80 11.01 11.38 6.06
N LYS A 81 11.71 11.85 7.10
CA LYS A 81 12.30 10.97 8.11
C LYS A 81 11.23 10.37 9.01
N GLY A 82 11.25 9.06 9.19
CA GLY A 82 10.22 8.34 9.94
C GLY A 82 10.28 6.83 9.77
N THR A 83 9.20 6.17 10.17
CA THR A 83 9.06 4.71 10.15
C THR A 83 7.90 4.29 9.26
N TYR A 84 8.13 3.27 8.45
CA TYR A 84 7.12 2.59 7.66
C TYR A 84 6.64 1.33 8.39
N TYR A 85 5.34 1.22 8.54
CA TYR A 85 4.63 0.12 9.17
C TYR A 85 3.78 -0.62 8.15
N CYS A 86 3.41 -1.86 8.46
CA CYS A 86 2.43 -2.59 7.69
C CYS A 86 1.07 -1.88 7.78
N ALA A 87 0.48 -1.50 6.63
CA ALA A 87 -0.83 -0.84 6.59
C ALA A 87 -1.96 -1.74 7.13
N VAL A 88 -1.78 -3.07 7.11
CA VAL A 88 -2.76 -4.05 7.60
C VAL A 88 -2.73 -4.19 9.12
N CYS A 89 -1.57 -4.44 9.72
CA CYS A 89 -1.50 -4.82 11.13
C CYS A 89 -0.66 -3.88 12.01
N GLY A 90 -0.01 -2.87 11.43
CA GLY A 90 0.81 -1.91 12.18
C GLY A 90 2.22 -2.38 12.54
N ASN A 91 2.64 -3.59 12.17
CA ASN A 91 4.00 -4.08 12.43
C ASN A 91 5.07 -3.13 11.83
N PRO A 92 6.11 -2.70 12.57
CA PRO A 92 7.20 -1.89 12.04
C PRO A 92 8.00 -2.68 10.98
N LEU A 93 8.16 -2.11 9.79
CA LEU A 93 8.76 -2.76 8.61
C LEU A 93 10.08 -2.14 8.19
N PHE A 94 10.12 -0.83 7.94
CA PHE A 94 11.28 -0.14 7.36
C PHE A 94 11.52 1.23 8.00
N LEU A 95 12.77 1.68 8.02
CA LEU A 95 13.11 3.06 8.37
C LEU A 95 13.30 3.89 7.11
N SER A 96 12.95 5.17 7.15
CA SER A 96 13.25 6.12 6.05
C SER A 96 14.74 6.21 5.72
N THR A 97 15.63 5.90 6.65
CA THR A 97 17.08 5.86 6.43
C THR A 97 17.53 4.68 5.58
N SER A 98 16.68 3.65 5.47
CA SER A 98 16.89 2.51 4.57
C SER A 98 16.27 2.73 3.18
N LYS A 99 15.44 3.78 3.02
CA LYS A 99 14.80 4.12 1.74
C LYS A 99 15.83 4.77 0.80
N PHE A 100 15.76 4.43 -0.47
CA PHE A 100 16.57 5.05 -1.52
C PHE A 100 15.77 5.25 -2.81
N ALA A 101 16.22 6.20 -3.64
CA ALA A 101 15.59 6.50 -4.92
C ALA A 101 15.91 5.43 -5.96
N THR A 102 14.90 5.04 -6.74
CA THR A 102 15.01 4.04 -7.79
C THR A 102 14.07 4.41 -8.92
N THR A 103 14.40 4.05 -10.15
CA THR A 103 13.52 4.24 -11.32
C THR A 103 12.50 3.12 -11.50
N CYS A 104 12.37 2.20 -10.54
CA CYS A 104 11.47 1.06 -10.68
C CYS A 104 9.99 1.43 -10.50
N GLY A 105 9.67 2.61 -9.94
CA GLY A 105 8.30 3.10 -9.79
C GLY A 105 7.60 2.75 -8.47
N TRP A 106 8.29 2.13 -7.53
CA TRP A 106 7.77 1.80 -6.19
C TRP A 106 8.77 2.20 -5.10
N PRO A 107 8.33 2.47 -3.85
CA PRO A 107 9.24 2.74 -2.75
C PRO A 107 10.20 1.57 -2.53
N SER A 108 11.49 1.89 -2.51
CA SER A 108 12.57 0.92 -2.39
C SER A 108 13.37 1.12 -1.10
N PHE A 109 13.65 0.03 -0.40
CA PHE A 109 14.46 -0.02 0.82
C PHE A 109 15.60 -1.02 0.67
N TYR A 110 16.73 -0.84 1.35
CA TYR A 110 17.84 -1.82 1.27
C TYR A 110 17.86 -2.86 2.39
N GLU A 111 17.09 -2.64 3.47
CA GLU A 111 16.98 -3.58 4.59
C GLU A 111 15.68 -3.36 5.39
N PRO A 112 15.12 -4.40 6.03
CA PRO A 112 14.03 -4.24 6.99
C PRO A 112 14.54 -3.70 8.34
N LEU A 113 13.66 -3.04 9.09
CA LEU A 113 13.94 -2.48 10.42
C LEU A 113 14.36 -3.56 11.43
N ARG A 114 13.86 -4.80 11.28
CA ARG A 114 14.21 -5.95 12.12
C ARG A 114 14.28 -7.22 11.28
N LYS A 115 15.14 -8.16 11.68
CA LYS A 115 15.33 -9.48 11.03
C LYS A 115 14.02 -10.23 10.76
N TYR A 116 13.10 -10.24 11.72
CA TYR A 116 11.80 -10.93 11.62
C TYR A 116 10.63 -9.98 11.33
N GLY A 117 10.91 -8.73 10.92
CA GLY A 117 9.88 -7.77 10.52
C GLY A 117 9.18 -8.17 9.21
N VAL A 118 9.89 -8.93 8.37
CA VAL A 118 9.42 -9.47 7.09
C VAL A 118 9.69 -10.97 6.99
N LYS A 119 8.99 -11.64 6.07
CA LYS A 119 9.21 -13.03 5.67
C LYS A 119 9.37 -13.09 4.16
N TYR A 120 9.97 -14.19 3.70
CA TYR A 120 10.23 -14.43 2.29
C TYR A 120 9.48 -15.66 1.82
N LYS A 121 8.93 -15.59 0.61
CA LYS A 121 8.23 -16.70 -0.04
C LYS A 121 8.62 -16.73 -1.51
N LYS A 122 8.83 -17.93 -2.06
CA LYS A 122 9.06 -18.10 -3.50
C LYS A 122 7.79 -17.70 -4.27
N ASP A 123 7.96 -16.92 -5.32
CA ASP A 123 6.90 -16.49 -6.21
C ASP A 123 7.29 -16.80 -7.66
N ASN A 124 6.58 -17.76 -8.24
CA ASN A 124 6.76 -18.22 -9.63
C ASN A 124 5.61 -17.73 -10.54
N SER A 125 4.83 -16.75 -10.09
CA SER A 125 3.77 -16.14 -10.89
C SER A 125 4.33 -15.43 -12.13
N HIS A 126 3.50 -15.30 -13.17
CA HIS A 126 3.86 -14.63 -14.42
C HIS A 126 5.12 -15.18 -15.12
N ASN A 127 5.44 -16.46 -14.88
CA ASN A 127 6.62 -17.13 -15.45
C ASN A 127 7.95 -16.42 -15.10
N MET A 128 8.01 -15.81 -13.91
CA MET A 128 9.21 -15.19 -13.35
C MET A 128 9.56 -15.88 -12.04
N GLU A 129 10.86 -16.03 -11.75
CA GLU A 129 11.32 -16.47 -10.43
C GLU A 129 11.65 -15.26 -9.57
N ARG A 130 10.81 -15.00 -8.55
CA ARG A 130 10.99 -13.87 -7.64
C ARG A 130 10.87 -14.32 -6.20
N THR A 131 11.32 -13.48 -5.29
CA THR A 131 11.09 -13.65 -3.85
C THR A 131 10.10 -12.61 -3.36
N GLU A 132 8.89 -13.07 -3.05
CA GLU A 132 7.84 -12.28 -2.41
C GLU A 132 8.26 -11.92 -0.98
N VAL A 133 8.02 -10.66 -0.60
CA VAL A 133 8.22 -10.15 0.75
C VAL A 133 6.86 -10.00 1.42
N LEU A 134 6.68 -10.71 2.54
CA LEU A 134 5.49 -10.71 3.36
C LEU A 134 5.75 -9.98 4.68
N CYS A 135 4.72 -9.41 5.28
CA CYS A 135 4.78 -8.92 6.66
C CYS A 135 5.04 -10.09 7.62
N GLY A 136 6.07 -9.98 8.47
CA GLY A 136 6.43 -11.04 9.41
C GLY A 136 5.36 -11.35 10.46
N ARG A 137 4.48 -10.39 10.74
CA ARG A 137 3.38 -10.53 11.71
C ARG A 137 2.13 -11.17 11.10
N CYS A 138 1.56 -10.57 10.04
CA CYS A 138 0.24 -10.95 9.52
C CYS A 138 0.25 -11.66 8.15
N ASP A 139 1.43 -11.99 7.64
CA ASP A 139 1.63 -12.64 6.33
C ASP A 139 1.03 -11.87 5.15
N SER A 140 0.83 -10.56 5.28
CA SER A 140 0.34 -9.70 4.20
C SER A 140 1.41 -9.43 3.16
N HIS A 141 1.06 -9.48 1.88
CA HIS A 141 1.90 -9.11 0.75
C HIS A 141 2.36 -7.65 0.84
N LEU A 142 3.68 -7.45 0.73
CA LEU A 142 4.30 -6.12 0.71
C LEU A 142 4.85 -5.80 -0.68
N GLY A 143 5.50 -6.75 -1.33
CA GLY A 143 6.11 -6.60 -2.65
C GLY A 143 7.17 -7.69 -2.85
N HIS A 144 8.32 -7.33 -3.44
CA HIS A 144 9.39 -8.29 -3.76
C HIS A 144 10.77 -7.78 -3.36
N ILE A 145 11.72 -8.71 -3.20
CA ILE A 145 13.14 -8.42 -2.98
C ILE A 145 13.94 -8.81 -4.22
N PHE A 146 14.92 -7.97 -4.56
CA PHE A 146 15.84 -8.13 -5.68
C PHE A 146 17.29 -7.93 -5.23
N ASP A 147 18.25 -8.40 -6.04
CA ASP A 147 19.68 -8.42 -5.75
C ASP A 147 20.46 -7.28 -6.44
N ASP A 148 19.74 -6.21 -6.79
CA ASP A 148 20.23 -5.02 -7.50
C ASP A 148 20.19 -3.76 -6.61
N GLY A 149 20.27 -3.94 -5.30
CA GLY A 149 20.26 -2.85 -4.33
C GLY A 149 21.64 -2.21 -4.10
N PRO A 150 21.68 -1.09 -3.36
CA PRO A 150 22.93 -0.43 -3.00
C PRO A 150 23.69 -1.22 -1.93
N LYS A 151 24.96 -0.85 -1.73
CA LYS A 151 25.69 -1.21 -0.50
C LYS A 151 24.96 -0.66 0.73
N PRO A 152 25.04 -1.32 1.90
CA PRO A 152 25.90 -2.48 2.19
C PRO A 152 25.29 -3.84 1.85
N THR A 153 23.96 -3.94 1.68
CA THR A 153 23.28 -5.24 1.57
C THR A 153 23.24 -5.80 0.15
N GLY A 154 23.32 -4.93 -0.87
CA GLY A 154 23.07 -5.31 -2.26
C GLY A 154 21.62 -5.69 -2.53
N LYS A 155 20.70 -5.48 -1.58
CA LYS A 155 19.30 -5.88 -1.69
C LYS A 155 18.40 -4.68 -1.95
N ARG A 156 17.36 -4.88 -2.75
CA ARG A 156 16.30 -3.90 -2.99
C ARG A 156 14.95 -4.51 -2.65
N PHE A 157 14.34 -4.01 -1.59
CA PHE A 157 12.97 -4.30 -1.18
C PHE A 157 12.04 -3.31 -1.90
N CYS A 158 11.45 -3.77 -3.01
CA CYS A 158 10.52 -3.01 -3.84
C CYS A 158 9.08 -3.23 -3.36
N MET A 159 8.54 -2.29 -2.59
CA MET A 159 7.30 -2.46 -1.84
C MET A 159 6.14 -1.67 -2.47
N ASN A 160 4.92 -2.18 -2.36
CA ASN A 160 3.71 -1.41 -2.68
C ASN A 160 3.49 -0.34 -1.60
N SER A 161 3.36 0.92 -2.00
CA SER A 161 3.01 2.03 -1.11
C SER A 161 1.70 1.78 -0.37
N VAL A 162 0.70 1.18 -1.03
CA VAL A 162 -0.60 0.90 -0.41
C VAL A 162 -0.48 -0.07 0.76
N SER A 163 0.52 -0.98 0.76
CA SER A 163 0.81 -1.91 1.85
C SER A 163 1.58 -1.28 3.00
N LEU A 164 1.99 -0.02 2.88
CA LEU A 164 2.77 0.71 3.86
C LEU A 164 1.94 1.84 4.51
N GLU A 165 2.27 2.11 5.77
CA GLU A 165 1.80 3.28 6.51
C GLU A 165 3.02 4.00 7.08
N PHE A 166 3.05 5.33 6.99
CA PHE A 166 4.20 6.10 7.45
C PHE A 166 3.89 6.93 8.70
N GLU A 167 4.83 6.97 9.64
CA GLU A 167 4.83 7.93 10.74
C GLU A 167 6.11 8.77 10.71
N PRO A 168 6.00 10.11 10.63
CA PRO A 168 7.15 11.00 10.73
C PRO A 168 7.86 10.85 12.08
N SER A 169 9.19 10.89 12.08
CA SER A 169 9.97 11.05 13.30
C SER A 169 9.60 12.36 13.96
N LYS A 170 9.34 12.35 15.28
CA LYS A 170 9.19 13.59 16.05
C LYS A 170 10.51 14.37 15.91
N LYS A 171 10.46 15.55 15.29
CA LYS A 171 11.62 16.46 15.31
C LYS A 171 11.90 16.78 16.77
N VAL A 172 13.04 16.34 17.29
CA VAL A 172 13.59 16.93 18.52
C VAL A 172 13.86 18.38 18.16
N LYS A 173 13.02 19.30 18.63
CA LYS A 173 13.35 20.72 18.59
C LYS A 173 14.59 20.86 19.48
N LYS A 174 15.75 21.11 18.85
CA LYS A 174 16.94 21.57 19.57
C LYS A 174 16.69 22.99 20.05
#